data_AF-A0A822GH43-F1
#
_entry.id   AF-A0A822GH43-F1
#
_cell.length_a   1.000
_cell.length_b   1.000
_cell.length_c   1.000
_cell.angle_alpha   90.00
_cell.angle_beta   90.00
_cell.angle_gamma   90.00
#
_symmetry.space_group_name_H-M   'P 1'
#
loop_
_entity.id
_entity.type
_entity.pdbx_description
1 polymer ?
#
loop_
_entity_poly.entity_id
_entity_poly.type
_entity_poly.pdbx_seq_one_letter_code
_entity_poly.pdbx_strand_id
1 'polypeptide(L)' 'LAINTDPGRYSRAPPDENDDSETTFHKTVEIHGTQCRMKWCQTCGFYRPPRCSHCSVCDFCIDTFDHHCPWLNNCVGKK' A
#
# COMPACT_ATOMS: atom_id res chain seq x y z
N LEU A 1 20.17 -12.86 -8.67
CA LEU A 1 18.93 -13.29 -8.00
C LEU A 1 18.60 -12.23 -6.94
N ALA A 2 17.53 -11.47 -7.14
CA ALA A 2 17.19 -10.28 -6.34
C ALA A 2 16.49 -10.66 -5.02
N ILE A 3 17.18 -11.45 -4.19
CA ILE A 3 16.63 -11.99 -2.93
C ILE A 3 16.64 -10.97 -1.78
N ASN A 4 17.34 -9.84 -1.91
CA ASN A 4 17.52 -8.83 -0.84
C ASN A 4 17.05 -7.42 -1.20
N THR A 5 16.28 -7.24 -2.27
CA THR A 5 15.77 -5.91 -2.62
C THR A 5 14.52 -5.61 -1.81
N ASP A 6 14.44 -4.39 -1.25
CA ASP A 6 13.23 -3.89 -0.63
C ASP A 6 12.06 -4.00 -1.61
N PRO A 7 10.97 -4.71 -1.28
CA PRO A 7 9.82 -4.84 -2.16
C PRO A 7 9.02 -3.54 -2.32
N GLY A 8 9.45 -2.45 -1.68
CA GLY A 8 8.78 -1.15 -1.67
C GLY A 8 7.81 -1.04 -0.51
N ARG A 9 8.27 -1.32 0.72
CA ARG A 9 7.41 -1.25 1.92
C ARG A 9 7.06 0.21 2.25
N TYR A 10 5.77 0.50 2.37
CA TYR A 10 5.29 1.77 2.91
C TYR A 10 5.19 1.71 4.44
N SER A 11 5.60 2.80 5.09
CA SER A 11 5.40 3.00 6.53
C SER A 11 3.93 3.23 6.86
N ARG A 12 3.52 2.85 8.07
CA ARG A 12 2.19 3.21 8.58
C ARG A 12 2.10 4.71 8.79
N ALA A 13 0.94 5.28 8.55
CA ALA A 13 0.66 6.65 8.98
C ALA A 13 0.53 6.67 10.51
N PRO A 14 0.89 7.79 11.16
CA PRO A 14 0.48 8.01 12.53
C PRO A 14 -1.05 7.97 12.64
N PRO A 15 -1.59 7.53 13.78
CA PRO A 15 -3.03 7.62 14.02
C PRO A 15 -3.47 9.08 13.91
N ASP A 16 -4.45 9.35 13.07
CA ASP A 16 -5.05 10.67 12.95
C ASP A 16 -6.06 10.85 14.09
N GLU A 17 -5.81 11.82 14.98
CA GLU A 17 -6.69 12.13 16.11
C GLU A 17 -7.99 12.86 15.67
N ASN A 18 -8.15 13.14 14.37
CA ASN A 18 -9.28 13.85 13.77
C ASN A 18 -10.10 12.97 12.80
N ASP A 19 -10.19 11.66 13.04
CA ASP A 19 -11.00 10.74 12.23
C ASP A 19 -12.51 10.96 12.48
N ASP A 20 -13.06 12.05 11.94
CA ASP A 20 -14.49 12.25 11.77
C ASP A 20 -14.98 11.15 10.83
N SER A 21 -15.78 10.25 11.39
CA SER A 21 -16.16 8.92 10.87
C SER A 21 -16.98 8.89 9.57
N GLU A 22 -16.49 9.54 8.51
CA GLU A 22 -16.93 9.37 7.12
C GLU A 22 -15.72 9.11 6.21
N THR A 23 -14.84 8.16 6.58
CA THR A 23 -13.76 7.74 5.69
C THR A 23 -14.34 7.12 4.43
N THR A 24 -14.50 7.90 3.36
CA THR A 24 -14.84 7.37 2.05
C THR A 24 -13.72 6.41 1.65
N PHE A 25 -14.04 5.11 1.51
CA PHE A 25 -13.07 4.04 1.22
C PHE A 25 -12.20 4.29 -0.03
N HIS A 26 -12.60 5.25 -0.86
CA HIS A 26 -11.96 5.62 -2.10
C HIS A 26 -11.72 7.13 -2.17
N LYS A 27 -10.54 7.52 -2.60
CA LYS A 27 -10.20 8.91 -2.94
C LYS A 27 -9.76 8.97 -4.39
N THR A 28 -10.34 9.84 -5.19
CA THR A 28 -9.89 10.09 -6.57
C THR A 28 -8.89 11.23 -6.56
N VAL A 29 -7.72 11.00 -7.13
CA VAL A 29 -6.66 12.02 -7.30
C VAL A 29 -6.22 12.06 -8.75
N GLU A 30 -5.86 13.25 -9.23
CA GLU A 30 -5.28 13.41 -10.56
C GLU A 30 -3.75 13.37 -10.47
N ILE A 31 -3.13 12.42 -11.19
CA ILE A 31 -1.68 12.26 -11.26
C ILE A 31 -1.28 12.36 -12.73
N HIS A 32 -0.52 13.38 -13.09
CA HIS A 32 -0.07 13.62 -14.48
C HIS A 32 -1.22 13.63 -15.51
N GLY A 33 -2.37 14.23 -15.18
CA GLY A 33 -3.56 14.26 -16.06
C GLY A 33 -4.38 12.97 -16.07
N THR A 34 -4.01 11.95 -15.28
CA THR A 34 -4.76 10.68 -15.16
C THR A 34 -5.48 10.61 -13.82
N GLN A 35 -6.81 10.45 -13.84
CA GLN A 35 -7.59 10.22 -12.63
C GLN A 35 -7.34 8.81 -12.09
N CYS A 36 -6.84 8.74 -10.86
CA CYS A 36 -6.51 7.50 -10.17
C CYS A 36 -7.38 7.36 -8.92
N ARG A 37 -8.06 6.21 -8.78
CA ARG A 37 -8.84 5.90 -7.58
C ARG A 37 -7.98 5.16 -6.56
N MET A 38 -7.59 5.86 -5.51
CA MET A 38 -6.86 5.32 -4.36
C MET A 38 -7.83 4.67 -3.37
N LYS A 39 -7.39 3.61 -2.69
CA LYS A 39 -8.17 2.92 -1.66
C LYS A 39 -7.55 3.12 -0.29
N TRP A 40 -8.35 3.38 0.73
CA TRP A 40 -7.88 3.41 2.11
C TRP A 40 -7.34 2.05 2.56
N CYS A 41 -6.26 2.03 3.34
CA CYS A 41 -5.80 0.86 4.07
C CYS A 41 -6.05 1.08 5.55
N GLN A 42 -6.99 0.32 6.13
CA GLN A 42 -7.33 0.42 7.55
C GLN A 42 -6.16 0.01 8.45
N THR A 43 -5.37 -0.98 8.03
CA THR A 43 -4.23 -1.48 8.82
C THR A 43 -3.07 -0.50 8.87
N CYS A 44 -2.79 0.18 7.75
CA CYS A 44 -1.65 1.09 7.65
C CYS A 44 -2.01 2.57 7.83
N GLY A 45 -3.29 2.93 7.81
CA GLY A 45 -3.77 4.28 8.09
C GLY A 45 -3.55 5.30 6.98
N PHE A 46 -3.46 4.88 5.70
CA PHE A 46 -3.29 5.81 4.60
C PHE A 46 -4.00 5.37 3.31
N TYR A 47 -4.20 6.32 2.39
CA TYR A 47 -4.68 6.02 1.04
C TYR A 47 -3.57 5.39 0.20
N ARG A 48 -3.77 4.13 -0.18
CA ARG A 48 -2.81 3.36 -0.98
C ARG A 48 -2.54 4.06 -2.32
N PRO A 49 -1.27 4.36 -2.65
CA PRO A 49 -0.87 4.82 -3.96
C PRO A 49 -1.36 3.90 -5.09
N PRO A 50 -1.44 4.40 -6.33
CA PRO A 50 -1.75 3.55 -7.48
C PRO A 50 -0.83 2.33 -7.48
N ARG A 51 -1.39 1.14 -7.70
CA ARG A 51 -0.68 -0.16 -7.72
C ARG A 51 -0.17 -0.67 -6.36
N CYS A 52 -0.31 0.09 -5.27
CA CYS A 52 0.04 -0.38 -3.93
C CYS A 52 -1.07 -1.28 -3.34
N SER A 53 -0.68 -2.40 -2.71
CA SER A 53 -1.61 -3.27 -1.97
C SER A 53 -1.05 -3.67 -0.61
N HIS A 54 -1.95 -3.93 0.34
CA HIS A 54 -1.58 -4.44 1.66
C HIS A 54 -1.39 -5.94 1.59
N CYS A 55 -0.21 -6.42 2.02
CA CYS A 55 0.02 -7.83 2.24
C CYS A 55 -0.34 -8.17 3.69
N SER A 56 -1.39 -8.96 3.89
CA SER A 56 -1.81 -9.39 5.23
C SER A 56 -0.81 -10.33 5.91
N VAL A 57 0.07 -11.00 5.15
CA VAL A 57 1.09 -11.91 5.68
C VAL A 57 2.29 -11.14 6.24
N CYS A 58 2.74 -10.11 5.52
CA CYS A 58 3.84 -9.26 5.97
C CYS A 58 3.38 -8.09 6.83
N ASP A 59 2.09 -7.78 6.85
CA ASP A 59 1.47 -6.67 7.59
C ASP A 59 1.99 -5.27 7.19
N PHE A 60 2.34 -5.14 5.90
CA PHE A 60 2.79 -3.91 5.26
C PHE A 60 2.08 -3.69 3.92
N CYS A 61 1.89 -2.43 3.58
CA CYS A 61 1.58 -2.02 2.21
C CYS A 61 2.86 -2.06 1.35
N ILE A 62 2.76 -2.65 0.16
CA ILE A 62 3.88 -2.86 -0.76
C ILE A 62 3.59 -2.12 -2.08
N ASP A 63 4.57 -1.34 -2.55
CA ASP A 63 4.48 -0.63 -3.82
C ASP A 63 4.51 -1.61 -5.01
N THR A 64 3.63 -1.38 -5.97
CA THR A 64 3.40 -2.28 -7.12
C THR A 64 3.34 -3.76 -6.74
N PHE A 65 2.66 -4.06 -5.63
CA PHE A 65 2.54 -5.42 -5.09
C PHE A 65 2.05 -6.41 -6.15
N ASP A 66 2.78 -7.52 -6.29
CA ASP A 66 2.36 -8.68 -7.08
C ASP A 66 1.84 -9.79 -6.16
N HIS A 67 2.73 -10.39 -5.36
CA HIS A 67 2.36 -11.46 -4.43
C HIS A 67 3.28 -11.56 -3.22
N HIS A 68 2.83 -12.24 -2.16
CA HIS A 68 3.72 -12.72 -1.12
C HIS A 68 4.24 -14.10 -1.52
N CYS A 69 5.56 -14.26 -1.60
CA CYS A 69 6.18 -15.54 -1.95
C CYS A 69 6.64 -16.27 -0.67
N PRO A 70 6.00 -17.39 -0.29
CA PRO A 70 6.37 -18.13 0.92
C PRO A 70 7.81 -18.66 0.88
N TRP A 71 8.29 -19.01 -0.32
CA TRP A 71 9.64 -19.55 -0.50
C TRP A 71 10.74 -18.50 -0.33
N LEU A 72 10.42 -17.24 -0.60
CA LEU A 72 11.33 -16.12 -0.37
C LEU A 72 11.12 -15.49 1.01
N ASN A 73 10.06 -15.89 1.72
CA ASN A 73 9.57 -15.25 2.94
C ASN A 73 9.50 -13.71 2.79
N ASN A 74 9.10 -13.24 1.60
CA ASN A 74 9.10 -11.83 1.26
C ASN A 74 8.02 -11.52 0.23
N CYS A 75 7.60 -10.26 0.19
CA CYS A 75 6.73 -9.79 -0.88
C CYS A 75 7.55 -9.60 -2.17
N VAL A 76 6.90 -9.89 -3.28
CA VAL A 76 7.37 -9.51 -4.62
C VAL A 76 6.61 -8.25 -4.97
N GLY A 77 7.36 -7.15 -5.00
CA GLY A 77 6.92 -5.81 -5.32
C GLY A 77 7.97 -5.11 -6.18
N LYS A 78 7.93 -3.79 -6.23
CA LYS A 78 8.54 -2.97 -7.29
C LYS A 78 9.98 -3.33 -7.71
N LYS A 79 10.20 -3.32 -9.03
CA LYS A 79 11.46 -2.98 -9.72
C LYS A 79 11.41 -1.55 -10.21
#